data_AF-A0A1E7KZI3-F1
#
_entry.id   AF-A0A1E7KZI3-F1
#
_cell.length_a   1.000
_cell.length_b   1.000
_cell.length_c   1.000
_cell.angle_alpha   90.00
_cell.angle_beta   90.00
_cell.angle_gamma   90.00
#
_symmetry.space_group_name_H-M   'P 1'
#
loop_
_entity.id
_entity.type
_entity.pdbx_description
1 polymer ?
#
loop_
_entity_poly.entity_id
_entity_poly.type
_entity_poly.pdbx_seq_one_letter_code
_entity_poly.pdbx_strand_id
1 'polypeptide(L)'
;MLTIDLDDLLRHAEKQSVPGILAAARAAGVLWQCRKESCRHDNPRGRELCSECGHDQKGAPLHDIRPGLYRGPEEDWLDLRQVVTGHFADQEPRPDAVTFLWAGSDDEACWSESAVTVHYGGHIKESPASLDDPAVCEALQVLTDFEAPMYMGKMRVALPARPSAVTSGV
;
A
#
# COMPACT_ATOMS: atom_id res chain seq x y z
N MET A 1 -7.69 -10.36 32.27
CA MET A 1 -7.94 -10.94 30.94
C MET A 1 -6.59 -11.36 30.39
N LEU A 2 -6.37 -12.64 30.11
CA LEU A 2 -5.09 -13.12 29.56
C LEU A 2 -5.12 -12.90 28.04
N THR A 3 -4.13 -12.18 27.53
CA THR A 3 -3.86 -12.05 26.09
C THR A 3 -2.60 -12.85 25.79
N ILE A 4 -2.71 -13.83 24.90
CA ILE A 4 -1.55 -14.58 24.39
C ILE A 4 -1.25 -14.01 23.01
N ASP A 5 -0.01 -13.59 22.81
CA ASP A 5 0.48 -13.18 21.50
C ASP A 5 0.59 -14.40 20.58
N LEU A 6 0.13 -14.25 19.33
CA LEU A 6 0.07 -15.36 18.39
C LEU A 6 1.46 -15.83 17.97
N ASP A 7 2.42 -14.91 17.80
CA ASP A 7 3.78 -15.25 17.39
C ASP A 7 4.50 -16.01 18.52
N ASP A 8 4.31 -15.59 19.77
CA ASP A 8 4.82 -16.31 20.93
C ASP A 8 4.18 -17.70 21.08
N LEU A 9 2.87 -17.82 20.87
CA LEU A 9 2.18 -19.12 20.88
C LEU A 9 2.74 -20.07 19.81
N LEU A 10 2.91 -19.58 18.58
CA LEU A 10 3.46 -20.37 17.48
C LEU A 10 4.91 -20.76 17.72
N ARG A 11 5.72 -19.91 18.35
CA ARG A 11 7.13 -20.17 18.68
C ARG A 11 7.30 -21.34 19.66
N HIS A 12 6.36 -21.49 20.59
CA HIS A 12 6.40 -22.53 21.63
C HIS A 12 5.49 -23.73 21.35
N ALA A 13 4.66 -23.66 20.31
CA ALA A 13 3.79 -24.75 19.93
C ALA A 13 4.56 -25.95 19.38
N GLU A 14 4.07 -27.15 19.70
CA GLU A 14 4.49 -28.36 19.01
C GLU A 14 4.09 -28.29 17.53
N LYS A 15 4.94 -28.81 16.64
CA LYS A 15 4.73 -28.77 15.17
C LYS A 15 3.34 -29.28 14.74
N GLN A 16 2.83 -30.31 15.42
CA GLN A 16 1.52 -30.92 15.17
C GLN A 16 0.34 -30.01 15.53
N SER A 17 0.53 -29.07 16.46
CA SER A 17 -0.51 -28.15 16.93
C SER A 17 -0.61 -26.88 16.07
N VAL A 18 0.45 -26.52 15.35
CA VAL A 18 0.53 -25.30 14.52
C VAL A 18 -0.63 -25.16 13.53
N PRO A 19 -1.03 -26.20 12.75
CA PRO A 19 -2.15 -26.06 11.81
C PRO A 19 -3.47 -25.71 12.49
N GLY A 20 -3.73 -26.27 13.66
CA GLY A 20 -4.94 -26.00 14.44
C GLY A 20 -4.95 -24.57 15.01
N ILE A 21 -3.80 -24.10 15.50
CA ILE A 21 -3.62 -22.73 16.00
C ILE A 21 -3.88 -21.70 14.87
N LEU A 22 -3.29 -21.91 13.70
CA LEU A 22 -3.49 -21.02 12.55
C LEU A 22 -4.96 -21.04 12.08
N ALA A 23 -5.61 -22.21 12.02
CA ALA A 23 -7.02 -22.32 11.67
C ALA A 23 -7.92 -21.56 12.66
N ALA A 24 -7.67 -21.70 13.96
CA ALA A 24 -8.39 -20.96 15.00
C ALA A 24 -8.16 -19.44 14.90
N ALA A 25 -6.93 -19.01 14.67
CA ALA A 25 -6.58 -17.59 14.49
C ALA A 25 -7.26 -16.97 13.25
N ARG A 26 -7.34 -17.71 12.14
CA ARG A 26 -8.12 -17.30 10.95
C ARG A 26 -9.61 -17.20 11.25
N ALA A 27 -10.19 -18.20 11.93
CA ALA A 27 -11.61 -18.22 12.29
C ALA A 27 -11.98 -17.08 13.25
N ALA A 28 -11.08 -16.74 14.18
CA ALA A 28 -11.21 -15.58 15.06
C ALA A 28 -10.96 -14.25 14.33
N GLY A 29 -10.54 -14.29 13.06
CA GLY A 29 -10.23 -13.12 12.25
C GLY A 29 -8.99 -12.36 12.70
N VAL A 30 -8.10 -12.99 13.48
CA VAL A 30 -6.80 -12.44 13.89
C VAL A 30 -5.79 -12.54 12.74
N LEU A 31 -5.96 -13.53 11.87
CA LEU A 31 -5.20 -13.70 10.63
C LEU A 31 -6.13 -13.73 9.41
N TRP A 32 -5.59 -13.36 8.27
CA TRP A 32 -6.15 -13.68 6.96
C TRP A 32 -5.13 -14.40 6.10
N GLN A 33 -5.57 -15.41 5.36
CA GLN A 33 -4.68 -16.16 4.46
C GLN A 33 -4.62 -15.50 3.09
N CYS A 34 -3.41 -15.34 2.54
CA CYS A 34 -3.21 -14.86 1.18
C CYS A 34 -3.92 -15.76 0.16
N ARG A 35 -4.64 -15.14 -0.78
CA ARG A 35 -5.42 -15.85 -1.80
C ARG A 35 -4.72 -15.97 -3.15
N LYS A 36 -3.57 -15.29 -3.37
CA LYS A 36 -2.75 -15.48 -4.57
C LYS A 36 -2.40 -16.96 -4.72
N GLU A 37 -2.58 -17.54 -5.90
CA GLU A 37 -2.45 -19.00 -6.10
C GLU A 37 -1.11 -19.57 -5.62
N SER A 38 -0.02 -18.83 -5.83
CA SER A 38 1.34 -19.21 -5.44
C SER A 38 1.73 -18.82 -4.01
N CYS A 39 0.86 -18.13 -3.25
CA CYS A 39 1.15 -17.67 -1.89
C CYS A 39 -0.01 -18.02 -0.93
N ARG A 40 0.30 -18.75 0.12
CA ARG A 40 -0.66 -19.16 1.18
C ARG A 40 -0.27 -18.64 2.56
N HIS A 41 0.52 -17.57 2.60
CA HIS A 41 1.00 -16.96 3.83
C HIS A 41 -0.16 -16.43 4.69
N ASP A 42 -0.01 -16.54 6.01
CA ASP A 42 -0.95 -15.99 6.98
C ASP A 42 -0.51 -14.60 7.40
N ASN A 43 -1.41 -13.64 7.26
CA ASN A 43 -1.11 -12.23 7.48
C ASN A 43 -1.92 -11.70 8.67
N PRO A 44 -1.34 -10.82 9.49
CA PRO A 44 -2.06 -10.15 10.57
C PRO A 44 -3.32 -9.43 10.08
N ARG A 45 -4.38 -9.45 10.89
CA ARG A 45 -5.59 -8.64 10.67
C ARG A 45 -5.21 -7.16 10.53
N GLY A 46 -5.85 -6.48 9.60
CA GLY A 46 -5.64 -5.04 9.35
C GLY A 46 -4.46 -4.73 8.42
N ARG A 47 -3.62 -5.72 8.07
CA ARG A 47 -2.71 -5.57 6.94
C ARG A 47 -3.51 -5.55 5.64
N GLU A 48 -3.31 -4.52 4.83
CA GLU A 48 -3.95 -4.37 3.53
C GLU A 48 -3.41 -5.38 2.50
N LEU A 49 -2.13 -5.76 2.62
CA LEU A 49 -1.40 -6.60 1.67
C LEU A 49 -0.66 -7.72 2.38
N CYS A 50 -0.41 -8.80 1.62
CA CYS A 50 0.33 -9.95 2.09
C CYS A 50 1.82 -9.62 2.20
N SER A 51 2.42 -9.79 3.37
CA SER A 51 3.84 -9.48 3.67
C SER A 51 4.81 -10.10 2.67
N GLU A 52 4.53 -11.32 2.20
CA GLU A 52 5.41 -12.06 1.29
C GLU A 52 5.28 -11.63 -0.18
N CYS A 53 4.05 -11.45 -0.66
CA CYS A 53 3.79 -11.35 -2.11
C CYS A 53 3.10 -10.06 -2.55
N GLY A 54 2.77 -9.16 -1.63
CA GLY A 54 2.17 -7.85 -1.92
C GLY A 54 0.78 -7.88 -2.53
N HIS A 55 0.06 -9.00 -2.43
CA HIS A 55 -1.33 -9.12 -2.91
C HIS A 55 -2.29 -8.95 -1.74
N ASP A 56 -3.47 -8.40 -2.01
CA ASP A 56 -4.51 -8.16 -1.02
C ASP A 56 -5.25 -9.45 -0.60
N GLN A 57 -6.23 -9.30 0.30
CA GLN A 57 -7.05 -10.40 0.79
C GLN A 57 -7.91 -11.08 -0.30
N LYS A 58 -8.12 -10.42 -1.44
CA LYS A 58 -8.84 -10.95 -2.60
C LYS A 58 -7.88 -11.63 -3.59
N GLY A 59 -6.57 -11.53 -3.39
CA GLY A 59 -5.55 -12.05 -4.29
C GLY A 59 -5.26 -11.12 -5.47
N ALA A 60 -5.65 -9.85 -5.38
CA ALA A 60 -5.29 -8.83 -6.37
C ALA A 60 -3.96 -8.15 -5.98
N PRO A 61 -3.16 -7.68 -6.94
CA PRO A 61 -1.99 -6.86 -6.63
C PRO A 61 -2.41 -5.49 -6.03
N LEU A 62 -1.40 -4.75 -5.58
CA LEU A 62 -1.52 -3.31 -5.31
C LEU A 62 -2.20 -2.61 -6.50
N HIS A 63 -3.24 -1.84 -6.20
CA HIS A 63 -4.04 -1.10 -7.18
C HIS A 63 -4.30 0.31 -6.64
N ASP A 64 -4.68 1.23 -7.52
CA ASP A 64 -5.01 2.58 -7.11
C ASP A 64 -6.15 2.61 -6.09
N ILE A 65 -6.07 3.54 -5.14
CA ILE A 65 -7.20 3.95 -4.31
C ILE A 65 -7.50 5.39 -4.67
N ARG A 66 -8.69 5.63 -5.19
CA ARG A 66 -9.20 6.99 -5.40
C ARG A 66 -10.01 7.40 -4.17
N PRO A 67 -9.87 8.62 -3.66
CA PRO A 67 -10.60 9.05 -2.48
C PRO A 67 -12.08 9.27 -2.80
N GLY A 68 -12.99 8.67 -2.03
CA GLY A 68 -14.43 8.96 -2.12
C GLY A 68 -15.05 8.79 -3.53
N LEU A 69 -15.90 9.76 -3.93
CA LEU A 69 -16.58 9.80 -5.23
C LEU A 69 -15.73 10.44 -6.35
N TYR A 70 -14.44 10.68 -6.10
CA TYR A 70 -13.55 11.48 -6.93
C TYR A 70 -13.65 11.16 -8.43
N ARG A 71 -13.96 12.21 -9.22
CA ARG A 71 -14.13 12.16 -10.68
C ARG A 71 -13.11 13.00 -11.45
N GLY A 72 -11.92 13.22 -10.89
CA GLY A 72 -10.86 13.92 -11.61
C GLY A 72 -10.57 13.28 -12.98
N PRO A 73 -10.15 14.07 -13.98
CA PRO A 73 -9.74 13.56 -15.28
C PRO A 73 -8.71 12.43 -15.17
N GLU A 74 -8.81 11.44 -16.07
CA GLU A 74 -7.87 10.32 -16.08
C GLU A 74 -6.44 10.77 -16.41
N GLU A 75 -6.31 11.84 -17.20
CA GLU A 75 -5.02 12.46 -17.55
C GLU A 75 -4.24 12.96 -16.33
N ASP A 76 -4.87 13.72 -15.42
CA ASP A 76 -4.20 14.20 -14.20
C ASP A 76 -3.75 13.04 -13.30
N TRP A 77 -4.49 11.94 -13.34
CA TRP A 77 -4.17 10.74 -12.58
C TRP A 77 -2.98 9.97 -13.18
N LEU A 78 -2.86 9.98 -14.51
CA LEU A 78 -1.70 9.46 -15.21
C LEU A 78 -0.47 10.35 -14.99
N ASP A 79 -0.66 11.67 -14.98
CA ASP A 79 0.42 12.65 -14.76
C ASP A 79 0.99 12.51 -13.35
N LEU A 80 0.15 12.47 -12.30
CA LEU A 80 0.66 12.20 -10.95
C LEU A 80 1.42 10.88 -10.91
N ARG A 81 0.89 9.81 -11.54
CA ARG A 81 1.58 8.52 -11.57
C ARG A 81 2.94 8.63 -12.25
N GLN A 82 3.05 9.34 -13.36
CA GLN A 82 4.30 9.52 -14.08
C GLN A 82 5.31 10.28 -13.22
N VAL A 83 4.89 11.38 -12.58
CA VAL A 83 5.75 12.19 -11.72
C VAL A 83 6.24 11.39 -10.51
N VAL A 84 5.34 10.72 -9.80
CA VAL A 84 5.71 9.86 -8.66
C VAL A 84 6.62 8.72 -9.10
N THR A 85 6.38 8.12 -10.27
CA THR A 85 7.28 7.09 -10.83
C THR A 85 8.66 7.67 -11.13
N GLY A 86 8.72 8.90 -11.66
CA GLY A 86 9.96 9.63 -11.94
C GLY A 86 10.75 9.95 -10.68
N HIS A 87 10.07 10.39 -9.61
CA HIS A 87 10.68 10.65 -8.30
C HIS A 87 11.46 9.43 -7.79
N PHE A 88 10.91 8.24 -7.96
CA PHE A 88 11.52 6.98 -7.51
C PHE A 88 12.38 6.29 -8.58
N ALA A 89 12.69 6.92 -9.71
CA ALA A 89 13.31 6.26 -10.86
C ALA A 89 14.68 5.62 -10.54
N ASP A 90 15.45 6.25 -9.65
CA ASP A 90 16.81 5.84 -9.27
C ASP A 90 16.86 5.06 -7.94
N GLN A 91 15.71 4.88 -7.27
CA GLN A 91 15.65 4.18 -6.00
C GLN A 91 15.58 2.65 -6.21
N GLU A 92 16.40 1.91 -5.45
CA GLU A 92 16.36 0.44 -5.40
C GLU A 92 16.30 -0.08 -3.94
N PRO A 93 15.32 -0.94 -3.58
CA PRO A 93 14.18 -1.34 -4.41
C PRO A 93 13.28 -0.14 -4.68
N ARG A 94 12.69 -0.08 -5.88
CA ARG A 94 11.67 0.92 -6.21
C ARG A 94 10.33 0.53 -5.57
N PRO A 95 9.55 1.48 -5.03
CA PRO A 95 8.23 1.17 -4.51
C PRO A 95 7.24 0.69 -5.59
N ASP A 96 6.26 -0.09 -5.15
CA ASP A 96 5.14 -0.58 -5.95
C ASP A 96 3.94 0.36 -5.87
N ALA A 97 3.81 1.12 -4.79
CA ALA A 97 2.77 2.14 -4.64
C ALA A 97 3.14 3.21 -3.61
N VAL A 98 2.44 4.32 -3.68
CA VAL A 98 2.54 5.43 -2.73
C VAL A 98 1.14 5.80 -2.29
N THR A 99 0.92 6.00 -0.98
CA THR A 99 -0.34 6.51 -0.43
C THR A 99 -0.13 7.87 0.20
N PHE A 100 -0.93 8.83 -0.27
CA PHE A 100 -1.04 10.17 0.26
C PHE A 100 -2.25 10.25 1.18
N LEU A 101 -2.07 10.99 2.28
CA LEU A 101 -3.14 11.31 3.21
C LEU A 101 -3.61 12.74 2.96
N TRP A 102 -4.92 12.93 2.91
CA TRP A 102 -5.49 14.27 2.92
C TRP A 102 -5.28 14.91 4.29
N ALA A 103 -4.54 16.03 4.33
CA ALA A 103 -4.31 16.82 5.53
C ALA A 103 -5.15 18.10 5.47
N GLY A 104 -5.85 18.40 6.57
CA GLY A 104 -6.63 19.62 6.72
C GLY A 104 -8.15 19.43 6.60
N SER A 105 -8.87 20.36 7.20
CA SER A 105 -10.35 20.44 7.20
C SER A 105 -10.90 21.71 6.53
N ASP A 106 -10.04 22.64 6.10
CA ASP A 106 -10.40 24.02 5.72
C ASP A 106 -9.50 24.56 4.58
N ASP A 107 -9.34 25.87 4.42
CA ASP A 107 -8.67 26.56 3.28
C ASP A 107 -7.18 26.20 3.04
N GLU A 108 -6.57 25.41 3.93
CA GLU A 108 -5.21 24.88 3.81
C GLU A 108 -5.20 23.36 3.52
N ALA A 109 -6.35 22.78 3.18
CA ALA A 109 -6.45 21.35 2.97
C ALA A 109 -5.77 20.91 1.67
N CYS A 110 -4.82 19.99 1.80
CA CYS A 110 -4.02 19.50 0.69
C CYS A 110 -3.66 18.02 0.90
N TRP A 111 -3.16 17.39 -0.16
CA TRP A 111 -2.51 16.10 -0.02
C TRP A 111 -1.19 16.27 0.74
N SER A 112 -1.05 15.57 1.85
CA SER A 112 0.16 15.63 2.66
C SER A 112 1.33 14.98 1.94
N GLU A 113 2.35 15.79 1.69
CA GLU A 113 3.65 15.35 1.18
C GLU A 113 4.54 14.76 2.29
N SER A 114 4.24 15.08 3.55
CA SER A 114 4.98 14.63 4.73
C SER A 114 4.38 13.39 5.40
N ALA A 115 3.08 13.13 5.23
CA ALA A 115 2.40 11.95 5.75
C ALA A 115 2.15 10.93 4.62
N VAL A 116 3.26 10.43 4.04
CA VAL A 116 3.24 9.49 2.92
C VAL A 116 3.58 8.07 3.39
N THR A 117 2.80 7.10 2.92
CA THR A 117 3.14 5.67 3.05
C THR A 117 3.69 5.13 1.73
N VAL A 118 4.89 4.57 1.78
CA VAL A 118 5.53 3.96 0.61
C VAL A 118 5.43 2.44 0.72
N HIS A 119 4.94 1.80 -0.34
CA HIS A 119 4.62 0.38 -0.37
C HIS A 119 5.65 -0.38 -1.21
N TYR A 120 6.24 -1.43 -0.65
CA TYR A 120 7.13 -2.40 -1.30
C TYR A 120 6.52 -3.79 -1.16
N GLY A 121 5.61 -4.13 -2.07
CA GLY A 121 4.81 -5.34 -2.02
C GLY A 121 4.05 -5.44 -0.70
N GLY A 122 4.38 -6.46 0.10
CA GLY A 122 3.77 -6.68 1.41
C GLY A 122 4.32 -5.82 2.54
N HIS A 123 5.43 -5.13 2.30
CA HIS A 123 6.10 -4.31 3.29
C HIS A 123 5.73 -2.85 3.06
N ILE A 124 5.16 -2.23 4.10
CA ILE A 124 4.99 -0.78 4.15
C ILE A 124 6.15 -0.17 4.92
N LYS A 125 6.74 0.87 4.35
CA LYS A 125 7.54 1.81 5.12
C LYS A 125 6.73 3.10 5.20
N GLU A 126 6.34 3.46 6.41
CA GLU A 126 6.02 4.86 6.67
C GLU A 126 7.29 5.63 6.36
N SER A 127 7.23 6.50 5.36
CA SER A 127 8.43 7.22 4.95
C SER A 127 8.69 8.31 6.01
N PRO A 128 9.85 8.33 6.68
CA PRO A 128 10.28 9.52 7.39
C PRO A 128 10.70 10.64 6.43
N ALA A 129 10.83 10.33 5.13
CA ALA A 129 11.13 11.30 4.08
C ALA A 129 9.82 11.80 3.46
N SER A 130 9.58 13.09 3.57
CA SER A 130 8.58 13.78 2.76
C SER A 130 8.85 13.56 1.27
N LEU A 131 7.79 13.44 0.48
CA LEU A 131 7.85 13.63 -0.97
C LEU A 131 7.89 15.14 -1.25
N ASP A 132 8.93 15.82 -0.77
CA ASP A 132 9.19 17.24 -1.00
C ASP A 132 9.82 17.43 -2.39
N ASP A 133 9.08 16.99 -3.40
CA ASP A 133 9.43 17.13 -4.81
C ASP A 133 8.44 18.10 -5.44
N PRO A 134 8.89 19.28 -5.90
CA PRO A 134 8.01 20.31 -6.44
C PRO A 134 7.07 19.80 -7.55
N ALA A 135 7.50 18.84 -8.37
CA ALA A 135 6.66 18.27 -9.41
C ALA A 135 5.55 17.40 -8.82
N VAL A 136 5.84 16.64 -7.75
CA VAL A 136 4.83 15.85 -7.03
C VAL A 136 3.83 16.79 -6.36
N CYS A 137 4.31 17.86 -5.71
CA CYS A 137 3.46 18.88 -5.08
C CYS A 137 2.49 19.49 -6.10
N GLU A 138 3.01 19.91 -7.26
CA GLU A 138 2.21 20.50 -8.33
C GLU A 138 1.13 19.54 -8.84
N ALA A 139 1.50 18.28 -9.11
CA ALA A 139 0.55 17.27 -9.56
C ALA A 139 -0.53 16.95 -8.52
N LEU A 140 -0.20 16.96 -7.22
CA LEU A 140 -1.17 16.79 -6.14
C LEU A 140 -2.11 18.00 -6.00
N GLN A 141 -1.60 19.23 -6.24
CA GLN A 141 -2.42 20.43 -6.21
C GLN A 141 -3.45 20.44 -7.34
N VAL A 142 -3.06 20.04 -8.56
CA VAL A 142 -4.00 19.94 -9.70
C VAL A 142 -5.20 19.05 -9.36
N LEU A 143 -4.96 17.90 -8.72
CA LEU A 143 -6.03 16.99 -8.29
C LEU A 143 -6.92 17.57 -7.18
N THR A 144 -6.34 18.42 -6.32
CA THR A 144 -7.05 19.09 -5.23
C THR A 144 -8.06 20.11 -5.75
N ASP A 145 -7.71 20.84 -6.82
CA ASP A 145 -8.54 21.90 -7.40
C ASP A 145 -9.86 21.36 -8.01
N PHE A 146 -9.94 20.07 -8.34
CA PHE A 146 -11.15 19.46 -8.89
C PHE A 146 -12.20 19.08 -7.85
N GLU A 147 -11.81 18.33 -6.81
CA GLU A 147 -12.71 17.90 -5.75
C GLU A 147 -11.93 17.57 -4.49
N ALA A 148 -12.13 18.36 -3.44
CA ALA A 148 -11.56 18.07 -2.13
C ALA A 148 -12.19 16.77 -1.58
N PRO A 149 -11.38 15.77 -1.18
CA PRO A 149 -11.89 14.54 -0.59
C PRO A 149 -12.42 14.77 0.82
N MET A 150 -13.17 13.80 1.36
CA MET A 150 -13.56 13.84 2.77
C MET A 150 -12.33 13.79 3.69
N TYR A 151 -12.44 14.38 4.88
CA TYR A 151 -11.39 14.37 5.91
C TYR A 151 -10.78 12.98 6.12
N MET A 152 -9.44 12.92 6.19
CA MET A 152 -8.64 11.68 6.23
C MET A 152 -8.79 10.76 5.00
N GLY A 153 -9.20 11.32 3.87
CA GLY A 153 -9.17 10.64 2.58
C GLY A 153 -7.79 10.05 2.30
N LYS A 154 -7.78 8.84 1.74
CA LYS A 154 -6.57 8.17 1.28
C LYS A 154 -6.59 8.11 -0.23
N MET A 155 -5.44 8.43 -0.82
CA MET A 155 -5.21 8.29 -2.24
C MET A 155 -3.97 7.45 -2.45
N ARG A 156 -4.11 6.31 -3.15
CA ARG A 156 -2.99 5.42 -3.47
C ARG A 156 -2.75 5.40 -4.96
N VAL A 157 -1.51 5.64 -5.35
CA VAL A 157 -1.01 5.53 -6.71
C VAL A 157 -0.21 4.24 -6.81
N ALA A 158 -0.68 3.27 -7.60
CA ALA A 158 0.12 2.10 -7.96
C ALA A 158 1.12 2.48 -9.06
N LEU A 159 2.39 2.15 -8.84
CA LEU A 159 3.47 2.44 -9.75
C LEU A 159 3.64 1.28 -10.74
N PRO A 160 3.83 1.55 -12.04
CA PRO A 160 4.02 0.50 -13.03
C PRO A 160 5.30 -0.25 -12.73
N ALA A 161 5.31 -1.59 -12.81
CA ALA A 161 6.52 -2.40 -12.65
C ALA A 161 7.63 -1.90 -13.60
N ARG A 162 8.89 -1.99 -13.17
CA ARG A 162 10.02 -1.59 -14.02
C ARG A 162 9.95 -2.55 -15.21
N PRO A 163 10.07 -2.08 -16.46
CA PRO A 163 10.19 -3.01 -17.56
C PRO A 163 11.37 -3.91 -17.23
N SER A 164 11.12 -5.20 -16.97
CA SER A 164 12.21 -6.16 -16.86
C SER A 164 13.01 -6.00 -18.15
N ALA A 165 14.29 -5.63 -18.04
CA ALA A 165 15.17 -5.56 -19.19
C ALA A 165 14.97 -6.86 -19.96
N VAL A 166 14.33 -6.76 -21.12
CA VAL A 166 14.14 -7.91 -22.01
C VAL A 166 15.56 -8.35 -22.31
N THR A 167 15.96 -9.49 -21.76
CA THR A 167 17.14 -10.20 -22.21
C THR A 167 16.83 -10.59 -23.65
N SER A 168 17.14 -9.68 -24.58
CA SER A 168 17.23 -9.99 -26.00
C SER A 168 18.38 -10.98 -26.15
N GLY A 169 18.09 -12.24 -25.90
CA GLY A 169 18.94 -13.36 -26.29
C GLY A 169 18.85 -13.49 -27.80
N VAL A 170 19.91 -13.08 -28.47
CA VAL A 170 20.30 -13.60 -29.79
C VAL A 170 21.42 -14.60 -29.54
#